data_AF-A0A090S429-F1
#
_entry.id   AF-A0A090S429-F1
#
_cell.length_a   1.000
_cell.length_b   1.000
_cell.length_c   1.000
_cell.angle_alpha   90.00
_cell.angle_beta   90.00
_cell.angle_gamma   90.00
#
_symmetry.space_group_name_H-M   'P 1'
#
loop_
_entity.id
_entity.type
_entity.pdbx_description
1 polymer ?
#
loop_
_entity_poly.entity_id
_entity_poly.type
_entity_poly.pdbx_seq_one_letter_code
_entity_poly.pdbx_strand_id
1 'polypeptide(L)'
;MINQKTLTIAAVILLAGCQSSAGIEKNRPQSTSHESQSVYEIQFASAKRFNDAMQQLHDDSVQYCRANRSLEQVKATWRLGMESWMHLQGQERGPATALEQNWNIQFWPDKKNTTGRKMAAATKVDSWIWRLSRLKV
;
A
#
# COMPACT_ATOMS: atom_id res chain seq x y z
N MET A 1 -19.19 35.15 57.54
CA MET A 1 -18.26 34.01 57.67
C MET A 1 -18.23 33.29 56.33
N ILE A 2 -17.22 33.60 55.50
CA ILE A 2 -17.10 33.12 54.12
C ILE A 2 -16.33 31.80 54.14
N ASN A 3 -16.93 30.73 53.62
CA ASN A 3 -16.42 29.37 53.77
C ASN A 3 -15.34 29.09 52.71
N GLN A 4 -14.09 28.98 53.15
CA GLN A 4 -12.87 29.03 52.34
C GLN A 4 -12.46 27.68 51.71
N LYS A 5 -13.40 26.74 51.50
CA LYS A 5 -13.08 25.35 51.09
C LYS A 5 -13.48 24.95 49.67
N THR A 6 -13.96 25.88 48.85
CA THR A 6 -14.44 25.55 47.49
C THR A 6 -13.75 26.39 46.43
N LEU A 7 -12.43 26.53 46.49
CA LEU A 7 -11.66 27.25 45.48
C LEU A 7 -10.36 26.54 45.09
N THR A 8 -10.40 25.22 44.89
CA THR A 8 -9.23 24.44 44.44
C THR A 8 -9.59 23.26 43.55
N ILE A 9 -10.65 23.37 42.74
CA ILE A 9 -10.94 22.39 41.68
C ILE A 9 -11.42 23.13 40.42
N ALA A 10 -10.63 24.08 39.93
CA ALA A 10 -10.93 24.75 38.64
C ALA A 10 -9.71 24.83 37.70
N ALA A 11 -8.52 24.43 38.14
CA ALA A 11 -7.29 24.62 37.36
C ALA A 11 -6.83 23.39 36.55
N VAL A 12 -7.41 22.21 36.74
CA VAL A 12 -6.91 20.97 36.09
C VAL A 12 -7.55 20.71 34.71
N ILE A 13 -8.65 21.39 34.36
CA ILE A 13 -9.35 21.15 33.08
C ILE A 13 -8.69 21.89 31.90
N LEU A 14 -7.82 22.87 32.16
CA LEU A 14 -7.10 23.61 31.11
C LEU A 14 -5.86 22.86 30.56
N LEU A 15 -5.55 21.68 31.08
CA LEU A 15 -4.48 20.79 30.58
C LEU A 15 -5.01 19.60 29.78
N ALA A 16 -6.26 19.65 29.31
CA ALA A 16 -6.63 18.93 28.09
C ALA A 16 -5.93 19.60 26.91
N GLY A 17 -4.60 19.50 26.88
CA GLY A 17 -3.81 19.81 25.71
C GLY A 17 -4.43 19.04 24.56
N CYS A 18 -4.62 19.71 23.43
CA CYS A 18 -4.92 19.08 22.17
C CYS A 18 -3.95 17.92 21.99
N GLN A 19 -4.37 16.70 22.34
CA GLN A 19 -3.90 15.53 21.65
C GLN A 19 -4.47 15.70 20.25
N SER A 20 -3.75 16.48 19.44
CA SER A 20 -3.75 16.28 18.02
C SER A 20 -3.31 14.84 17.86
N SER A 21 -4.28 13.94 17.86
CA SER A 21 -4.18 12.73 17.08
C SER A 21 -4.06 13.21 15.64
N ALA A 22 -2.89 13.72 15.28
CA ALA A 22 -2.35 13.66 13.94
C ALA A 22 -2.10 12.18 13.65
N GLY A 23 -3.17 11.38 13.74
CA GLY A 23 -3.28 10.20 12.93
C GLY A 23 -3.21 10.76 11.54
N ILE A 24 -2.05 10.63 10.91
CA ILE A 24 -1.90 10.77 9.48
C ILE A 24 -3.03 9.92 8.90
N GLU A 25 -4.11 10.54 8.45
CA GLU A 25 -5.16 9.82 7.73
C GLU A 25 -4.50 9.36 6.44
N LYS A 26 -3.94 8.14 6.45
CA LYS A 26 -3.25 7.51 5.32
C LYS A 26 -4.11 7.38 4.06
N ASN A 27 -5.39 7.76 4.15
CA ASN A 27 -6.39 7.68 3.10
C ASN A 27 -6.64 9.02 2.38
N ARG A 28 -6.00 10.12 2.78
CA ARG A 28 -6.13 11.42 2.10
C ARG A 28 -4.76 11.93 1.66
N PRO A 29 -4.67 12.60 0.50
CA PRO A 29 -3.44 13.27 0.11
C PRO A 29 -3.14 14.39 1.11
N GLN A 30 -1.87 14.58 1.44
CA GLN A 30 -1.42 15.75 2.19
C GLN A 30 -1.78 17.03 1.42
N SER A 31 -2.34 18.02 2.12
CA SER A 31 -2.62 19.34 1.53
C SER A 31 -1.48 20.30 1.86
N THR A 32 -0.87 20.88 0.83
CA THR A 32 0.20 21.87 0.94
C THR A 32 -0.06 23.03 -0.02
N SER A 33 0.63 24.15 0.19
CA SER A 33 0.62 25.29 -0.74
C SER A 33 1.68 25.18 -1.84
N HIS A 34 2.27 24.00 -2.05
CA HIS A 34 3.31 23.79 -3.06
C HIS A 34 2.71 23.78 -4.48
N GLU A 35 3.42 24.32 -5.47
CA GLU A 35 2.94 24.42 -6.85
C GLU A 35 2.60 23.06 -7.49
N SER A 36 3.24 21.99 -7.02
CA SER A 36 3.01 20.62 -7.50
C SER A 36 1.85 19.89 -6.82
N GLN A 37 1.04 20.57 -5.98
CA GLN A 37 -0.04 19.95 -5.21
C GLN A 37 -1.00 19.13 -6.07
N SER A 38 -1.44 19.67 -7.21
CA SER A 38 -2.36 18.97 -8.12
C SER A 38 -1.75 17.70 -8.72
N VAL A 39 -0.46 17.73 -9.07
CA VAL A 39 0.28 16.57 -9.57
C VAL A 39 0.40 15.51 -8.47
N TYR A 40 0.71 15.92 -7.25
CA TYR A 40 0.77 15.02 -6.09
C TYR A 40 -0.58 14.35 -5.83
N GLU A 41 -1.69 15.07 -5.89
CA GLU A 41 -3.04 14.50 -5.70
C GLU A 41 -3.37 13.45 -6.77
N ILE A 42 -3.02 13.69 -8.03
CA ILE A 42 -3.18 12.70 -9.11
C ILE A 42 -2.35 11.45 -8.83
N GLN A 43 -1.09 11.62 -8.43
CA GLN A 43 -0.19 10.50 -8.11
C GLN A 43 -0.70 9.70 -6.91
N PHE A 44 -1.12 10.38 -5.85
CA PHE A 44 -1.71 9.75 -4.67
C PHE A 44 -2.95 8.94 -5.04
N ALA A 45 -3.86 9.52 -5.83
CA ALA A 45 -5.06 8.82 -6.27
C ALA A 45 -4.73 7.59 -7.14
N SER A 46 -3.73 7.67 -8.02
CA SER A 46 -3.27 6.53 -8.82
C SER A 46 -2.64 5.45 -7.96
N ALA A 47 -1.78 5.81 -7.00
CA ALA A 47 -1.16 4.88 -6.07
C ALA A 47 -2.21 4.16 -5.21
N LYS A 48 -3.22 4.91 -4.73
CA LYS A 48 -4.35 4.34 -4.00
C LYS A 48 -5.15 3.36 -4.85
N ARG A 49 -5.53 3.73 -6.08
CA ARG A 49 -6.24 2.83 -7.00
C ARG A 49 -5.46 1.55 -7.27
N PHE A 50 -4.15 1.65 -7.48
CA PHE A 50 -3.29 0.50 -7.67
C PHE A 50 -3.25 -0.40 -6.43
N ASN A 51 -3.06 0.18 -5.24
CA ASN A 51 -3.08 -0.58 -3.99
C ASN A 51 -4.40 -1.32 -3.78
N ASP A 52 -5.53 -0.64 -3.98
CA ASP A 52 -6.86 -1.22 -3.81
C ASP A 52 -7.09 -2.37 -4.82
N ALA A 53 -6.66 -2.20 -6.08
CA ALA A 53 -6.75 -3.26 -7.10
C ALA A 53 -5.84 -4.47 -6.78
N MET A 54 -4.66 -4.24 -6.22
CA MET A 54 -3.75 -5.32 -5.83
C MET A 54 -4.23 -6.08 -4.59
N GLN A 55 -4.92 -5.42 -3.66
CA GLN A 55 -5.60 -6.08 -2.55
C GLN A 55 -6.73 -6.99 -3.05
N GLN A 56 -7.54 -6.50 -4.00
CA GLN A 56 -8.57 -7.34 -4.63
C GLN A 56 -7.96 -8.55 -5.36
N LEU A 57 -6.86 -8.36 -6.11
CA LEU A 57 -6.16 -9.47 -6.76
C LEU A 57 -5.63 -10.49 -5.73
N HIS A 58 -5.08 -10.03 -4.61
CA HIS A 58 -4.64 -10.90 -3.53
C HIS A 58 -5.79 -11.76 -3.01
N ASP A 59 -6.92 -11.14 -2.66
CA ASP A 59 -8.09 -11.82 -2.12
C ASP A 59 -8.66 -12.85 -3.10
N ASP A 60 -8.81 -12.49 -4.38
CA ASP A 60 -9.30 -13.42 -5.40
C ASP A 60 -8.30 -14.56 -5.67
N SER A 61 -6.99 -14.31 -5.56
CA SER A 61 -5.97 -15.37 -5.67
C SER A 61 -6.04 -16.35 -4.50
N VAL A 62 -6.21 -15.86 -3.27
CA VAL A 62 -6.40 -16.70 -2.07
C VAL A 62 -7.68 -17.52 -2.20
N GLN A 63 -8.78 -16.93 -2.68
CA GLN A 63 -10.03 -17.63 -2.88
C GLN A 63 -9.96 -18.67 -4.01
N TYR A 64 -9.19 -18.41 -5.07
CA TYR A 64 -8.92 -19.38 -6.11
C TYR A 64 -8.19 -20.61 -5.58
N CYS A 65 -7.18 -20.43 -4.72
CA CYS A 65 -6.50 -21.54 -4.03
C CYS A 65 -7.44 -22.36 -3.14
N ARG A 66 -8.54 -21.76 -2.66
CA ARG A 66 -9.60 -22.43 -1.88
C ARG A 66 -10.75 -22.97 -2.73
N ALA A 67 -10.64 -22.92 -4.05
CA ALA A 67 -11.69 -23.31 -5.01
C ALA A 67 -13.00 -22.51 -4.92
N ASN A 68 -12.97 -21.30 -4.33
CA ASN A 68 -14.13 -20.41 -4.19
C ASN A 68 -14.22 -19.34 -5.30
N ARG A 69 -13.17 -19.23 -6.12
CA ARG A 69 -13.09 -18.32 -7.28
C ARG A 69 -12.59 -19.07 -8.50
N SER A 70 -13.01 -18.65 -9.69
CA SER A 70 -12.53 -19.20 -10.95
C SER A 70 -11.22 -18.53 -11.39
N LEU A 71 -10.44 -19.23 -12.23
CA LEU A 71 -9.23 -18.66 -12.81
C LEU A 71 -9.52 -17.41 -13.65
N GLU A 72 -10.66 -17.36 -14.35
CA GLU A 72 -11.06 -16.21 -15.15
C GLU A 72 -11.33 -14.97 -14.29
N GLN A 73 -11.85 -15.15 -13.07
CA GLN A 73 -12.02 -14.05 -12.12
C GLN A 73 -10.67 -13.49 -11.66
N VAL A 74 -9.71 -14.37 -11.34
CA VAL A 74 -8.33 -13.96 -10.97
C VAL A 74 -7.65 -13.23 -12.13
N LYS A 75 -7.80 -13.72 -13.37
CA LYS A 75 -7.26 -13.04 -14.55
C LYS A 75 -7.87 -11.66 -14.74
N ALA A 76 -9.18 -11.51 -14.52
CA ALA A 76 -9.87 -10.23 -14.63
C ALA A 76 -9.33 -9.21 -13.61
N THR A 77 -9.16 -9.61 -12.35
CA THR A 77 -8.59 -8.72 -11.31
C THR A 77 -7.11 -8.46 -11.51
N TRP A 78 -6.36 -9.42 -12.05
CA TRP A 78 -4.97 -9.20 -12.45
C TRP A 78 -4.87 -8.13 -13.53
N ARG A 79 -5.70 -8.22 -14.56
CA ARG A 79 -5.75 -7.22 -15.63
C ARG A 79 -6.06 -5.83 -15.08
N LEU A 80 -7.07 -5.71 -14.20
CA LEU A 80 -7.40 -4.43 -13.54
C LEU A 80 -6.23 -3.89 -12.70
N GLY A 81 -5.55 -4.75 -11.95
CA GLY A 81 -4.35 -4.39 -11.20
C GLY A 81 -3.26 -3.84 -12.11
N MET A 82 -2.98 -4.51 -13.23
CA MET A 82 -1.97 -4.07 -14.19
C MET A 82 -2.38 -2.80 -14.95
N GLU A 83 -3.66 -2.61 -15.29
CA GLU A 83 -4.17 -1.36 -15.87
C GLU A 83 -3.99 -0.19 -14.89
N SER A 84 -4.26 -0.40 -13.60
CA SER A 84 -4.03 0.62 -12.58
C SER A 84 -2.55 0.94 -12.35
N TRP A 85 -1.66 -0.07 -12.49
CA TRP A 85 -0.21 0.12 -12.46
C TRP A 85 0.29 1.02 -13.58
N MET A 86 -0.29 0.95 -14.78
CA MET A 86 0.14 1.76 -15.93
C MET A 86 0.08 3.27 -15.66
N HIS A 87 -0.80 3.73 -14.78
CA HIS A 87 -0.86 5.14 -14.38
C HIS A 87 0.34 5.62 -13.55
N LEU A 88 1.12 4.70 -12.99
CA LEU A 88 2.31 4.98 -12.18
C LEU A 88 3.62 4.79 -12.97
N GLN A 89 3.54 4.18 -14.16
CA GLN A 89 4.71 3.96 -15.01
C GLN A 89 5.25 5.28 -15.58
N GLY A 90 6.56 5.31 -15.87
CA GLY A 90 7.25 6.47 -16.47
C GLY A 90 7.70 7.53 -15.47
N GLN A 91 7.48 7.34 -14.17
CA GLN A 91 8.05 8.19 -13.13
C GLN A 91 9.47 7.72 -12.79
N GLU A 92 10.48 8.46 -13.25
CA GLU A 92 11.89 8.25 -12.87
C GLU A 92 12.33 9.14 -11.69
N ARG A 93 11.41 9.95 -11.16
CA ARG A 93 11.67 10.90 -10.06
C ARG A 93 10.64 10.70 -8.97
N GLY A 94 11.06 10.91 -7.73
CA GLY A 94 10.25 10.69 -6.54
C GLY A 94 11.07 10.06 -5.42
N PRO A 95 10.43 9.59 -4.35
CA PRO A 95 11.11 8.89 -3.27
C PRO A 95 11.86 7.66 -3.79
N ALA A 96 13.15 7.54 -3.49
CA ALA A 96 13.99 6.42 -3.95
C ALA A 96 13.38 5.05 -3.57
N THR A 97 12.80 4.96 -2.38
CA THR A 97 12.12 3.74 -1.90
C THR A 97 10.93 3.33 -2.75
N ALA A 98 10.22 4.29 -3.37
CA ALA A 98 9.11 4.00 -4.28
C ALA A 98 9.63 3.56 -5.66
N LEU A 99 10.69 4.21 -6.15
CA LEU A 99 11.33 3.86 -7.43
C LEU A 99 11.90 2.43 -7.42
N GLU A 100 12.48 2.01 -6.29
CA GLU A 100 12.97 0.63 -6.11
C GLU A 100 11.85 -0.42 -6.23
N GLN A 101 10.60 -0.08 -5.89
CA GLN A 101 9.47 -1.01 -6.01
C GLN A 101 9.07 -1.28 -7.46
N ASN A 102 9.41 -0.41 -8.41
CA ASN A 102 9.03 -0.59 -9.82
C ASN A 102 9.50 -1.95 -10.36
N TRP A 103 10.74 -2.35 -10.05
CA TRP A 103 11.31 -3.62 -10.45
C TRP A 103 10.71 -4.83 -9.74
N ASN A 104 10.21 -4.64 -8.50
CA ASN A 104 9.50 -5.68 -7.75
C ASN A 104 8.08 -5.91 -8.29
N ILE A 105 7.44 -4.85 -8.79
CA ILE A 105 6.09 -4.90 -9.37
C ILE A 105 6.13 -5.45 -10.79
N GLN A 106 7.04 -4.95 -11.63
CA GLN A 106 7.13 -5.34 -13.03
C GLN A 106 8.56 -5.44 -13.52
N PHE A 107 9.00 -6.66 -13.78
CA PHE A 107 10.26 -6.94 -14.46
C PHE A 107 10.04 -7.00 -15.99
N TRP A 108 10.14 -5.83 -16.65
CA TRP A 108 10.00 -5.71 -18.11
C TRP A 108 11.07 -4.75 -18.68
N PRO A 109 11.67 -5.04 -19.85
CA PRO A 109 11.45 -6.22 -20.71
C PRO A 109 12.20 -7.47 -20.25
N ASP A 110 11.50 -8.62 -20.16
CA ASP A 110 12.12 -9.92 -19.87
C ASP A 110 12.41 -10.71 -21.16
N LYS A 111 13.31 -10.17 -21.99
CA LYS A 111 13.65 -10.74 -23.31
C LYS A 111 14.03 -12.22 -23.26
N LYS A 112 14.62 -12.64 -22.14
CA LYS A 112 15.11 -14.00 -21.96
C LYS A 112 14.10 -14.89 -21.24
N ASN A 113 12.86 -14.49 -20.94
CA ASN A 113 11.90 -15.29 -20.14
C ASN A 113 12.52 -15.85 -18.84
N THR A 114 13.28 -15.00 -18.15
CA THR A 114 13.93 -15.36 -16.89
C THR A 114 12.92 -15.54 -15.77
N THR A 115 11.88 -14.71 -15.73
CA THR A 115 10.81 -14.78 -14.73
C THR A 115 10.07 -16.11 -14.84
N GLY A 116 9.59 -16.46 -16.05
CA GLY A 116 8.85 -17.72 -16.26
C GLY A 116 9.69 -18.96 -15.93
N ARG A 117 10.96 -19.01 -16.37
CA ARG A 117 11.86 -20.11 -16.02
C ARG A 117 12.11 -20.24 -14.52
N LYS A 118 12.35 -19.12 -13.82
CA LYS A 118 12.59 -19.12 -12.37
C LYS A 118 11.34 -19.54 -11.60
N MET A 119 10.16 -19.06 -11.99
CA MET A 119 8.89 -19.47 -11.38
C MET A 119 8.62 -20.97 -11.58
N ALA A 120 8.78 -21.48 -12.80
CA ALA A 120 8.60 -22.90 -13.10
C ALA A 120 9.59 -23.81 -12.37
N ALA A 121 10.85 -23.36 -12.19
CA ALA A 121 11.81 -24.08 -11.37
C ALA A 121 11.40 -24.07 -9.89
N ALA A 122 10.93 -22.92 -9.41
CA ALA A 122 10.60 -22.73 -8.01
C ALA A 122 9.30 -23.45 -7.61
N THR A 123 8.36 -23.73 -8.52
CA THR A 123 7.19 -24.57 -8.21
C THR A 123 7.51 -26.08 -8.16
N LYS A 124 8.63 -26.51 -8.74
CA LYS A 124 9.09 -27.91 -8.72
C LYS A 124 9.90 -28.27 -7.49
N VAL A 125 10.48 -27.26 -6.83
CA VAL A 125 11.26 -27.40 -5.62
C VAL A 125 10.45 -26.74 -4.51
N ASP A 126 10.17 -27.41 -3.39
CA ASP A 126 9.53 -26.84 -2.18
C ASP A 126 10.34 -25.68 -1.52
N SER A 127 11.29 -25.11 -2.25
CA SER A 127 12.11 -23.94 -1.97
C SER A 127 11.35 -22.69 -1.55
N TRP A 128 10.06 -22.53 -1.90
CA TRP A 128 9.25 -21.39 -1.44
C TRP A 128 8.93 -21.46 0.04
N ILE A 129 8.68 -22.66 0.59
CA ILE A 129 8.36 -22.85 2.01
C ILE A 129 9.56 -22.49 2.91
N TRP A 130 10.79 -22.82 2.46
CA TRP A 130 12.03 -22.55 3.20
C TRP A 130 12.53 -21.09 3.17
N ARG A 131 11.99 -20.26 2.28
CA ARG A 131 12.45 -18.87 2.11
C ARG A 131 11.52 -17.86 2.80
N LEU A 132 10.22 -18.14 2.88
CA LEU A 132 9.27 -17.31 3.63
C LEU A 132 9.47 -17.41 5.15
N SER A 133 9.95 -18.54 5.67
CA SER A 133 10.28 -18.70 7.11
C SER A 133 11.50 -17.89 7.58
N ARG A 134 12.31 -17.36 6.65
CA ARG A 134 13.45 -16.46 6.94
C ARG A 134 13.14 -14.98 6.76
N LEU A 135 12.04 -14.63 6.08
CA LEU A 135 11.52 -13.27 6.03
C LEU A 135 10.60 -13.06 7.24
N LYS A 136 11.19 -13.07 8.45
CA LYS A 136 10.56 -12.37 9.58
C LYS A 136 10.72 -10.88 9.29
N VAL A 137 9.64 -10.26 8.83
CA VAL A 137 9.44 -8.81 8.98
C VAL A 137 9.14 -8.55 10.45
#